data_AF-A0A3A5MQS6-F1
#
_entry.id   AF-A0A3A5MQS6-F1
#
_cell.length_a   1.000
_cell.length_b   1.000
_cell.length_c   1.000
_cell.angle_alpha   90.00
_cell.angle_beta   90.00
_cell.angle_gamma   90.00
#
_symmetry.space_group_name_H-M   'P 1'
#
loop_
_entity.id
_entity.type
_entity.pdbx_description
1 polymer ?
#
loop_
_entity_poly.entity_id
_entity_poly.type
_entity_poly.pdbx_seq_one_letter_code
_entity_poly.pdbx_strand_id
1 'polypeptide(L)'
;MTSVLTRPERMLTRPQKSDETSGKIIGSLVIQRGHSVLRAHELGGPKPRQILEILLINVGHPVSKDCLIDLLWDGAPPKEALASLESYVSVLRRHLQPGCGKTGTLRTTTGGYVIEASTDHVDLARFDSLVREAQRVSARAAYPLLMDALSLATGPLLIDELKPAWAERERRRHAAAVTAARVHASVTAAETGRTHEATMWANQALLDDPLNEAAWTALILGLEKSGQLTEGLRSFSRYRSLLDTQLGCAPSSVLLAAHSRILMATASSYEHLSEAVSALLILHDKLMRNAAGGPARRDAPDDSAARATVRSAEQILTSFLRRACEAA
;
A
#
# COMPACT_ATOMS: atom_id res chain seq x y z
N MET A 1 18.37 -18.29 66.78
CA MET A 1 17.73 -19.11 65.73
C MET A 1 16.32 -18.59 65.52
N THR A 2 16.17 -17.55 64.71
CA THR A 2 14.87 -16.91 64.44
C THR A 2 14.60 -17.04 62.95
N SER A 3 13.61 -17.88 62.64
CA SER A 3 13.24 -18.33 61.30
C SER A 3 12.59 -17.20 60.50
N VAL A 4 13.11 -16.94 59.30
CA VAL A 4 12.56 -15.99 58.33
C VAL A 4 11.50 -16.73 57.49
N LEU A 5 10.27 -16.21 57.52
CA LEU A 5 9.16 -16.65 56.67
C LEU A 5 9.37 -16.15 55.23
N THR A 6 9.80 -17.03 54.34
CA THR A 6 9.81 -16.78 52.89
C THR A 6 8.45 -17.15 52.30
N ARG A 7 7.70 -16.15 51.82
CA ARG A 7 6.50 -16.32 50.98
C ARG A 7 6.89 -16.97 49.65
N PRO A 8 6.10 -17.92 49.10
CA PRO A 8 6.34 -18.39 47.75
C PRO A 8 5.86 -17.33 46.75
N GLU A 9 6.79 -16.87 45.89
CA GLU A 9 6.48 -16.05 44.74
C GLU A 9 5.55 -16.80 43.79
N ARG A 10 4.43 -16.16 43.42
CA ARG A 10 3.57 -16.62 42.32
C ARG A 10 4.37 -16.55 41.03
N MET A 11 4.84 -17.70 40.56
CA MET A 11 5.20 -17.92 39.16
C MET A 11 4.00 -17.55 38.28
N LEU A 12 4.08 -16.39 37.63
CA LEU A 12 3.28 -16.08 36.46
C LEU A 12 3.74 -17.04 35.36
N THR A 13 3.02 -18.14 35.19
CA THR A 13 3.26 -19.11 34.12
C THR A 13 3.09 -18.41 32.78
N ARG A 14 4.20 -18.20 32.09
CA ARG A 14 4.23 -17.79 30.68
C ARG A 14 3.46 -18.86 29.88
N PRO A 15 2.44 -18.53 29.08
CA PRO A 15 1.70 -19.54 28.33
C PRO A 15 2.66 -20.27 27.37
N GLN A 16 2.63 -21.60 27.40
CA GLN A 16 3.43 -22.45 26.51
C GLN A 16 2.98 -22.27 25.05
N LYS A 17 3.96 -22.21 24.15
CA LYS A 17 3.88 -21.92 22.71
C LYS A 17 3.04 -22.93 21.87
N SER A 18 2.41 -23.93 22.49
CA SER A 18 1.79 -25.08 21.83
C SER A 18 0.26 -24.98 21.61
N ASP A 19 -0.40 -23.96 22.16
CA ASP A 19 -1.86 -23.73 21.99
C ASP A 19 -2.19 -22.40 21.28
N GLU A 20 -1.21 -21.77 20.61
CA GLU A 20 -1.47 -20.53 19.88
C GLU A 20 -2.39 -20.79 18.68
N THR A 21 -3.51 -20.07 18.65
CA THR A 21 -4.45 -20.09 17.53
C THR A 21 -3.97 -19.08 16.49
N SER A 22 -3.73 -19.53 15.26
CA SER A 22 -3.42 -18.66 14.13
C SER A 22 -4.52 -18.68 13.08
N GLY A 23 -4.68 -17.56 12.38
CA GLY A 23 -5.70 -17.36 11.36
C GLY A 23 -5.08 -16.87 10.06
N LYS A 24 -5.49 -17.50 8.96
CA LYS A 24 -5.25 -17.02 7.61
C LYS A 24 -6.56 -16.55 7.02
N ILE A 25 -6.62 -15.29 6.61
CA ILE A 25 -7.78 -14.69 5.96
C ILE A 25 -7.43 -14.06 4.62
N ILE A 26 -6.14 -13.91 4.28
CA ILE A 26 -5.70 -13.62 2.92
C ILE A 26 -5.85 -14.91 2.10
N GLY A 27 -6.79 -14.92 1.16
CA GLY A 27 -7.27 -16.14 0.50
C GLY A 27 -8.47 -16.76 1.23
N SER A 28 -8.51 -18.10 1.30
CA SER A 28 -9.56 -18.84 2.02
C SER A 28 -9.28 -18.89 3.51
N LEU A 29 -10.36 -18.83 4.30
CA LEU A 29 -10.25 -18.83 5.77
C LEU A 29 -9.72 -20.17 6.28
N VAL A 30 -8.60 -20.11 7.00
CA VAL A 30 -7.99 -21.25 7.70
C VAL A 30 -7.60 -20.84 9.11
N ILE A 31 -8.07 -21.60 10.09
CA ILE A 31 -7.68 -21.44 11.49
C ILE A 31 -6.86 -22.65 11.92
N GLN A 32 -5.65 -22.41 12.41
CA GLN A 32 -4.83 -23.45 13.00
C GLN A 32 -4.86 -23.31 14.52
N ARG A 33 -5.14 -24.42 15.21
CA ARG A 33 -5.16 -24.51 16.67
C ARG A 33 -4.38 -25.76 17.09
N GLY A 34 -3.16 -25.58 17.57
CA GLY A 34 -2.26 -26.70 17.84
C GLY A 34 -2.09 -27.57 16.59
N HIS A 35 -2.55 -28.82 16.66
CA HIS A 35 -2.55 -29.77 15.54
C HIS A 35 -3.84 -29.78 14.70
N SER A 36 -4.90 -29.09 15.13
CA SER A 36 -6.16 -29.00 14.40
C SER A 36 -6.13 -27.86 13.38
N VAL A 37 -6.66 -28.12 12.19
CA VAL A 37 -6.89 -27.10 11.16
C VAL A 37 -8.38 -27.06 10.88
N LEU A 38 -8.98 -25.89 11.03
CA LEU A 38 -10.38 -25.62 10.72
C LEU A 38 -10.44 -24.77 9.45
N ARG A 39 -11.19 -25.23 8.46
CA ARG A 39 -11.44 -24.52 7.20
C ARG A 39 -12.81 -23.83 7.25
N ALA A 40 -13.02 -22.90 6.32
CA ALA A 40 -14.26 -22.15 6.16
C ALA A 40 -15.56 -22.97 6.33
N HIS A 41 -15.65 -24.15 5.71
CA HIS A 41 -16.85 -24.99 5.73
C HIS A 41 -17.13 -25.67 7.09
N GLU A 42 -16.14 -25.72 7.98
CA GLU A 42 -16.23 -26.41 9.29
C GLU A 42 -16.73 -25.47 10.40
N LEU A 43 -17.01 -24.21 10.08
CA LEU A 43 -17.33 -23.16 11.07
C LEU A 43 -18.83 -22.98 11.33
N GLY A 44 -19.68 -23.92 10.90
CA GLY A 44 -21.12 -23.87 11.17
C GLY A 44 -21.92 -22.98 10.21
N GLY A 45 -21.38 -22.73 9.01
CA GLY A 45 -22.06 -22.03 7.92
C GLY A 45 -21.63 -20.55 7.75
N PRO A 46 -22.28 -19.81 6.83
CA PRO A 46 -21.83 -18.47 6.44
C PRO A 46 -21.84 -17.45 7.58
N LYS A 47 -22.93 -17.35 8.36
CA LYS A 47 -23.03 -16.30 9.40
C LYS A 47 -22.01 -16.47 10.54
N PRO A 48 -21.82 -17.67 11.14
CA PRO A 48 -20.72 -17.88 12.08
C PRO A 48 -19.35 -17.58 11.47
N ARG A 49 -19.09 -18.02 10.24
CA ARG A 49 -17.83 -17.75 9.54
C ARG A 49 -17.58 -16.25 9.38
N GLN A 50 -18.57 -15.50 8.90
CA GLN A 50 -18.50 -14.04 8.74
C GLN A 50 -18.20 -13.33 10.06
N ILE A 51 -18.80 -13.75 11.18
CA ILE A 51 -18.47 -13.20 12.50
C ILE A 51 -16.98 -13.40 12.80
N LEU A 52 -16.46 -14.61 12.58
CA LEU A 52 -15.06 -14.89 12.84
C LEU A 52 -14.13 -14.05 11.96
N GLU A 53 -14.44 -13.93 10.67
CA GLU A 53 -13.68 -13.11 9.72
C GLU A 53 -13.66 -11.62 10.13
N ILE A 54 -14.81 -11.06 10.51
CA ILE A 54 -14.91 -9.67 11.02
C ILE A 54 -14.05 -9.49 12.29
N LEU A 55 -14.08 -10.47 13.20
CA LEU A 55 -13.27 -10.42 14.42
C LEU A 55 -11.77 -10.61 14.16
N LEU A 56 -11.37 -11.39 13.16
CA LEU A 56 -9.96 -11.56 12.76
C LEU A 56 -9.41 -10.30 12.08
N ILE A 57 -10.22 -9.61 11.27
CA ILE A 57 -9.88 -8.28 10.73
C ILE A 57 -9.63 -7.28 11.88
N ASN A 58 -10.39 -7.40 12.96
CA ASN A 58 -10.28 -6.56 14.16
C ASN A 58 -9.56 -7.27 15.31
N VAL A 59 -8.57 -8.12 15.02
CA VAL A 59 -7.88 -8.91 16.06
C VAL A 59 -7.37 -8.01 17.21
N GLY A 60 -7.57 -8.46 18.45
CA GLY A 60 -7.23 -7.71 19.66
C GLY A 60 -8.17 -6.54 20.00
N HIS A 61 -9.12 -6.19 19.13
CA HIS A 61 -10.04 -5.07 19.33
C HIS A 61 -11.50 -5.56 19.44
N PRO A 62 -12.25 -5.17 20.48
CA PRO A 62 -13.65 -5.55 20.60
C PRO A 62 -14.52 -4.97 19.47
N VAL A 63 -15.36 -5.82 18.88
CA VAL A 63 -16.42 -5.42 17.94
C VAL A 63 -17.77 -5.52 18.65
N SER A 64 -18.54 -4.44 18.63
CA SER A 64 -19.85 -4.39 19.29
C SER A 64 -20.85 -5.36 18.65
N LYS A 65 -21.83 -5.80 19.44
CA LYS A 65 -22.91 -6.67 18.94
C LYS A 65 -23.71 -5.97 17.84
N ASP A 66 -23.99 -4.67 18.00
CA ASP A 66 -24.73 -3.88 17.02
C ASP A 66 -23.96 -3.79 15.70
N CYS A 67 -22.65 -3.53 15.74
CA CYS A 67 -21.80 -3.52 14.54
C CYS A 67 -21.79 -4.89 13.85
N LEU A 68 -21.68 -5.99 14.60
CA LEU A 68 -21.76 -7.34 14.03
C LEU A 68 -23.13 -7.60 13.40
N ILE A 69 -24.22 -7.15 14.02
CA ILE A 69 -25.57 -7.27 13.48
C ILE A 69 -25.66 -6.48 12.17
N ASP A 70 -25.26 -5.22 12.16
CA ASP A 70 -25.32 -4.37 10.97
C ASP A 70 -24.53 -4.95 9.81
N LEU A 71 -23.30 -5.44 10.06
CA LEU A 71 -22.45 -6.06 9.04
C LEU A 71 -23.01 -7.41 8.55
N LEU A 72 -23.57 -8.22 9.44
CA LEU A 72 -24.11 -9.53 9.05
C LEU A 72 -25.36 -9.38 8.21
N TRP A 73 -26.24 -8.42 8.50
CA TRP A 73 -27.53 -8.30 7.82
C TRP A 73 -27.63 -7.08 6.90
N ASP A 74 -26.51 -6.44 6.58
CA ASP A 74 -26.42 -5.26 5.72
C ASP A 74 -27.43 -4.16 6.12
N GLY A 75 -27.61 -3.96 7.43
CA GLY A 75 -28.56 -2.99 8.00
C GLY A 75 -30.03 -3.42 8.01
N ALA A 76 -30.36 -4.65 7.60
CA ALA A 76 -31.73 -5.20 7.63
C ALA A 76 -31.83 -6.44 8.55
N PRO A 77 -31.59 -6.29 9.88
CA PRO A 77 -31.58 -7.42 10.80
C PRO A 77 -32.98 -7.99 11.07
N PRO A 78 -33.12 -9.32 11.28
CA PRO A 78 -34.35 -9.92 11.77
C PRO A 78 -34.66 -9.47 13.21
N LYS A 79 -35.91 -9.64 13.65
CA LYS A 79 -36.36 -9.25 15.01
C LYS A 79 -35.50 -9.91 16.10
N GLU A 80 -35.08 -11.15 15.89
CA GLU A 80 -34.29 -11.96 16.82
C GLU A 80 -32.78 -11.93 16.54
N ALA A 81 -32.27 -10.90 15.84
CA ALA A 81 -30.87 -10.83 15.41
C ALA A 81 -29.86 -11.02 16.55
N LEU A 82 -30.12 -10.45 17.72
CA LEU A 82 -29.26 -10.61 18.90
C LEU A 82 -29.18 -12.08 19.35
N ALA A 83 -30.32 -12.78 19.41
CA ALA A 83 -30.37 -14.20 19.78
C ALA A 83 -29.70 -15.09 18.72
N SER A 84 -29.87 -14.75 17.44
CA SER A 84 -29.16 -15.42 16.34
C SER A 84 -27.64 -15.22 16.44
N LEU A 85 -27.17 -13.99 16.69
CA LEU A 85 -25.76 -13.67 16.88
C LEU A 85 -25.15 -14.50 18.01
N GLU A 86 -25.82 -14.55 19.17
CA GLU A 86 -25.34 -15.32 20.33
C GLU A 86 -25.30 -16.82 20.07
N SER A 87 -26.25 -17.34 19.27
CA SER A 87 -26.26 -18.73 18.81
C SER A 87 -25.09 -19.01 17.88
N TYR A 88 -24.81 -18.15 16.91
CA TYR A 88 -23.68 -18.28 16.00
C TYR A 88 -22.33 -18.21 16.73
N VAL A 89 -22.18 -17.31 17.69
CA VAL A 89 -20.99 -17.25 18.55
C VAL A 89 -20.85 -18.52 19.39
N SER A 90 -21.95 -19.09 19.88
CA SER A 90 -21.91 -20.35 20.62
C SER A 90 -21.45 -21.50 19.73
N VAL A 91 -21.87 -21.54 18.46
CA VAL A 91 -21.36 -22.50 17.45
C VAL A 91 -19.86 -22.31 17.24
N LEU A 92 -19.40 -21.08 16.98
CA LEU A 92 -17.97 -20.78 16.82
C LEU A 92 -17.16 -21.26 18.02
N ARG A 93 -17.64 -21.02 19.25
CA ARG A 93 -16.93 -21.45 20.46
C ARG A 93 -16.76 -22.96 20.55
N ARG A 94 -17.75 -23.73 20.13
CA ARG A 94 -17.64 -25.21 20.11
C ARG A 94 -16.54 -25.67 19.15
N HIS A 95 -16.38 -25.00 18.01
CA HIS A 95 -15.36 -25.35 17.02
C HIS A 95 -13.97 -24.81 17.42
N LEU A 96 -13.88 -23.53 17.79
CA LEU A 96 -12.62 -22.84 18.07
C LEU A 96 -12.02 -23.20 19.42
N GLN A 97 -12.84 -23.32 20.48
CA GLN A 97 -12.36 -23.45 21.86
C GLN A 97 -13.16 -24.49 22.67
N PRO A 98 -13.11 -25.77 22.28
CA PRO A 98 -13.81 -26.84 22.96
C PRO A 98 -13.36 -26.92 24.43
N GLY A 99 -14.31 -26.91 25.35
CA GLY A 99 -14.05 -26.96 26.79
C GLY A 99 -13.69 -25.62 27.46
N CYS A 100 -13.35 -24.57 26.70
CA CYS A 100 -12.95 -23.27 27.26
C CYS A 100 -14.11 -22.27 27.45
N GLY A 101 -15.29 -22.55 26.89
CA GLY A 101 -16.49 -21.72 27.10
C GLY A 101 -16.30 -20.27 26.66
N LYS A 102 -16.39 -19.30 27.59
CA LYS A 102 -16.26 -17.85 27.31
C LYS A 102 -14.85 -17.29 27.54
N THR A 103 -13.92 -18.10 28.04
CA THR A 103 -12.57 -17.67 28.44
C THR A 103 -11.47 -18.12 27.48
N GLY A 104 -11.81 -18.79 26.38
CA GLY A 104 -10.87 -19.09 25.29
C GLY A 104 -10.63 -17.89 24.37
N THR A 105 -9.97 -18.12 23.25
CA THR A 105 -9.59 -17.13 22.21
C THR A 105 -10.72 -16.15 21.82
N LEU A 106 -11.95 -16.64 21.64
CA LEU A 106 -13.15 -15.84 21.40
C LEU A 106 -13.83 -15.44 22.72
N ARG A 107 -13.54 -14.22 23.17
CA ARG A 107 -14.03 -13.67 24.44
C ARG A 107 -15.22 -12.74 24.26
N THR A 108 -16.03 -12.67 25.31
CA THR A 108 -17.06 -11.63 25.45
C THR A 108 -16.54 -10.58 26.42
N THR A 109 -16.59 -9.33 26.00
CA THR A 109 -16.22 -8.15 26.81
C THR A 109 -17.43 -7.22 26.91
N THR A 110 -17.32 -6.17 27.73
CA THR A 110 -18.34 -5.11 27.77
C THR A 110 -18.52 -4.43 26.40
N GLY A 111 -17.47 -4.40 25.57
CA GLY A 111 -17.48 -3.83 24.22
C GLY A 111 -17.99 -4.77 23.12
N GLY A 112 -18.41 -6.01 23.43
CA GLY A 112 -18.91 -7.00 22.47
C GLY A 112 -18.05 -8.26 22.42
N TYR A 113 -17.63 -8.67 21.22
CA TYR A 113 -16.80 -9.87 21.03
C TYR A 113 -15.40 -9.50 20.53
N VAL A 114 -14.40 -10.27 20.94
CA VAL A 114 -13.00 -10.07 20.55
C VAL A 114 -12.32 -11.43 20.35
N ILE A 115 -11.43 -11.49 19.36
CA ILE A 115 -10.43 -12.55 19.24
C ILE A 115 -9.15 -12.04 19.89
N GLU A 116 -8.80 -12.62 21.05
CA GLU A 116 -7.52 -12.36 21.72
C GLU A 116 -6.45 -13.30 21.15
N ALA A 117 -5.69 -12.81 20.19
CA ALA A 117 -4.53 -13.46 19.62
C ALA A 117 -3.41 -12.43 19.39
N SER A 118 -2.14 -12.87 19.36
CA SER A 118 -1.06 -12.00 18.92
C SER A 118 -1.31 -11.58 17.47
N THR A 119 -1.00 -10.33 17.13
CA THR A 119 -1.09 -9.81 15.76
C THR A 119 -0.26 -10.64 14.77
N ASP A 120 0.81 -11.27 15.24
CA ASP A 120 1.68 -12.14 14.42
C ASP A 120 0.99 -13.45 13.98
N HIS A 121 -0.12 -13.80 14.62
CA HIS A 121 -0.86 -15.03 14.34
C HIS A 121 -1.99 -14.83 13.34
N VAL A 122 -2.30 -13.61 12.93
CA VAL A 122 -3.27 -13.33 11.85
C VAL A 122 -2.52 -12.73 10.68
N ASP A 123 -2.56 -13.39 9.52
CA ASP A 123 -1.80 -12.97 8.33
C ASP A 123 -2.06 -11.52 7.92
N LEU A 124 -3.32 -11.06 7.95
CA LEU A 124 -3.68 -9.67 7.66
C LEU A 124 -3.08 -8.70 8.68
N ALA A 125 -3.18 -9.00 9.98
CA ALA A 125 -2.65 -8.13 11.03
C ALA A 125 -1.11 -8.09 10.99
N ARG A 126 -0.47 -9.21 10.68
CA ARG A 126 0.97 -9.31 10.47
C ARG A 126 1.41 -8.51 9.24
N PHE A 127 0.70 -8.61 8.12
CA PHE A 127 0.92 -7.79 6.93
C PHE A 127 0.89 -6.29 7.29
N ASP A 128 -0.19 -5.84 7.96
CA ASP A 128 -0.35 -4.44 8.35
C ASP A 128 0.76 -3.97 9.32
N SER A 129 1.18 -4.85 10.23
CA SER A 129 2.27 -4.56 11.17
C SER A 129 3.60 -4.35 10.44
N LEU A 130 3.98 -5.28 9.55
CA LEU A 130 5.21 -5.23 8.77
C LEU A 130 5.26 -3.99 7.86
N VAL A 131 4.15 -3.66 7.19
CA VAL A 131 4.06 -2.45 6.34
C VAL A 131 4.22 -1.18 7.18
N ARG A 132 3.58 -1.10 8.35
CA ARG A 132 3.72 0.04 9.27
C ARG A 132 5.10 0.15 9.88
N GLU A 133 5.78 -0.96 10.13
CA GLU A 133 7.15 -0.97 10.64
C GLU A 133 8.13 -0.51 9.56
N ALA A 134 7.97 -1.00 8.32
CA ALA A 134 8.77 -0.60 7.17
C ALA A 134 8.77 0.92 6.94
N GLN A 135 7.66 1.61 7.23
CA GLN A 135 7.55 3.07 7.11
C GLN A 135 8.40 3.85 8.12
N ARG A 136 8.86 3.22 9.21
CA ARG A 136 9.55 3.89 10.32
C ARG A 136 11.05 3.59 10.39
N VAL A 137 11.55 2.78 9.47
CA VAL A 137 12.95 2.33 9.44
C VAL A 137 13.64 2.77 8.16
N SER A 138 14.96 2.65 8.11
CA SER A 138 15.73 2.98 6.90
C SER A 138 15.39 2.04 5.75
N ALA A 139 15.59 2.48 4.49
CA ALA A 139 15.31 1.67 3.31
C ALA A 139 15.95 0.27 3.34
N ARG A 140 17.17 0.16 3.90
CA ARG A 140 17.89 -1.10 4.06
C ARG A 140 17.18 -2.07 5.01
N ALA A 141 16.56 -1.55 6.07
CA ALA A 141 15.78 -2.33 7.04
C ALA A 141 14.33 -2.52 6.58
N ALA A 142 13.76 -1.57 5.84
CA ALA A 142 12.39 -1.62 5.34
C ALA A 142 12.20 -2.72 4.28
N TYR A 143 13.16 -2.89 3.37
CA TYR A 143 13.04 -3.84 2.27
C TYR A 143 12.72 -5.27 2.71
N PRO A 144 13.46 -5.92 3.65
CA PRO A 144 13.10 -7.27 4.09
C PRO A 144 11.72 -7.34 4.76
N LEU A 145 11.32 -6.32 5.54
CA LEU A 145 9.97 -6.28 6.13
C LEU A 145 8.88 -6.24 5.05
N LEU A 146 9.11 -5.48 3.98
CA LEU A 146 8.19 -5.43 2.84
C LEU A 146 8.15 -6.75 2.07
N MET A 147 9.28 -7.47 1.96
CA MET A 147 9.29 -8.81 1.35
C MET A 147 8.48 -9.79 2.19
N ASP A 148 8.66 -9.78 3.51
CA ASP A 148 7.87 -10.60 4.42
C ASP A 148 6.38 -10.26 4.32
N ALA A 149 6.03 -8.97 4.28
CA ALA A 149 4.64 -8.54 4.12
C ALA A 149 4.05 -9.02 2.78
N LEU A 150 4.73 -8.74 1.66
CA LEU A 150 4.26 -9.11 0.33
C LEU A 150 4.20 -10.64 0.13
N SER A 151 5.00 -11.41 0.86
CA SER A 151 4.92 -12.88 0.87
C SER A 151 3.63 -13.42 1.52
N LEU A 152 2.98 -12.63 2.38
CA LEU A 152 1.67 -12.97 2.96
C LEU A 152 0.52 -12.66 1.99
N ALA A 153 0.69 -11.64 1.14
CA ALA A 153 -0.31 -11.15 0.18
C ALA A 153 -0.40 -12.02 -1.09
N THR A 154 -0.65 -13.32 -0.92
CA THR A 154 -0.67 -14.31 -2.01
C THR A 154 -1.99 -14.38 -2.79
N GLY A 155 -3.04 -13.68 -2.33
CA GLY A 155 -4.33 -13.66 -3.00
C GLY A 155 -5.32 -12.67 -2.39
N PRO A 156 -6.56 -12.61 -2.90
CA PRO A 156 -7.58 -11.71 -2.39
C PRO A 156 -7.98 -12.03 -0.95
N LEU A 157 -8.15 -11.00 -0.11
CA LEU A 157 -8.66 -11.13 1.25
C LEU A 157 -10.09 -11.70 1.26
N LEU A 158 -10.37 -12.75 2.06
CA LEU A 158 -11.69 -13.40 2.20
C LEU A 158 -12.28 -13.92 0.89
N ILE A 159 -11.55 -14.75 0.14
CA ILE A 159 -12.02 -15.26 -1.18
C ILE A 159 -13.36 -16.03 -1.10
N ASP A 160 -13.68 -16.58 0.06
CA ASP A 160 -14.91 -17.35 0.32
C ASP A 160 -16.14 -16.47 0.62
N GLU A 161 -16.00 -15.13 0.66
CA GLU A 161 -17.08 -14.16 0.90
C GLU A 161 -17.33 -13.24 -0.31
N LEU A 162 -18.11 -13.73 -1.27
CA LEU A 162 -18.39 -12.99 -2.52
C LEU A 162 -19.61 -12.07 -2.46
N LYS A 163 -20.49 -12.26 -1.48
CA LYS A 163 -21.79 -11.56 -1.41
C LYS A 163 -21.82 -10.35 -0.47
N PRO A 164 -21.25 -10.40 0.75
CA PRO A 164 -21.41 -9.31 1.71
C PRO A 164 -20.66 -8.04 1.30
N ALA A 165 -21.32 -6.89 1.38
CA ALA A 165 -20.73 -5.60 0.98
C ALA A 165 -19.53 -5.20 1.85
N TRP A 166 -19.55 -5.57 3.13
CA TRP A 166 -18.44 -5.32 4.04
C TRP A 166 -17.18 -6.09 3.63
N ALA A 167 -17.31 -7.34 3.16
CA ALA A 167 -16.19 -8.17 2.77
C ALA A 167 -15.50 -7.59 1.53
N GLU A 168 -16.30 -7.11 0.56
CA GLU A 168 -15.79 -6.43 -0.63
C GLU A 168 -15.07 -5.11 -0.30
N ARG A 169 -15.58 -4.34 0.68
CA ARG A 169 -14.90 -3.14 1.16
C ARG A 169 -13.53 -3.46 1.76
N GLU A 170 -13.44 -4.46 2.63
CA GLU A 170 -12.17 -4.85 3.24
C GLU A 170 -11.21 -5.45 2.19
N ARG A 171 -11.72 -6.22 1.23
CA ARG A 171 -10.93 -6.76 0.12
C ARG A 171 -10.28 -5.66 -0.72
N ARG A 172 -11.05 -4.63 -1.11
CA ARG A 172 -10.51 -3.46 -1.83
C ARG A 172 -9.50 -2.68 -1.01
N ARG A 173 -9.76 -2.50 0.29
CA ARG A 173 -8.82 -1.84 1.21
C ARG A 173 -7.50 -2.59 1.30
N HIS A 174 -7.54 -3.92 1.44
CA HIS A 174 -6.33 -4.74 1.47
C HIS A 174 -5.59 -4.71 0.13
N ALA A 175 -6.30 -4.82 -1.01
CA ALA A 175 -5.70 -4.72 -2.34
C ALA A 175 -4.94 -3.38 -2.52
N ALA A 176 -5.56 -2.27 -2.15
CA ALA A 176 -4.90 -0.96 -2.19
C ALA A 176 -3.67 -0.88 -1.27
N ALA A 177 -3.71 -1.51 -0.09
CA ALA A 177 -2.56 -1.60 0.81
C ALA A 177 -1.42 -2.44 0.24
N VAL A 178 -1.73 -3.53 -0.48
CA VAL A 178 -0.74 -4.35 -1.21
C VAL A 178 -0.07 -3.55 -2.32
N THR A 179 -0.84 -2.83 -3.13
CA THR A 179 -0.31 -1.94 -4.17
C THR A 179 0.60 -0.87 -3.56
N ALA A 180 0.19 -0.22 -2.46
CA ALA A 180 1.02 0.74 -1.75
C ALA A 180 2.32 0.12 -1.19
N ALA A 181 2.26 -1.10 -0.66
CA ALA A 181 3.43 -1.84 -0.20
C ALA A 181 4.39 -2.18 -1.34
N ARG A 182 3.88 -2.51 -2.54
CA ARG A 182 4.70 -2.73 -3.76
C ARG A 182 5.39 -1.44 -4.21
N VAL A 183 4.69 -0.31 -4.19
CA VAL A 183 5.33 1.00 -4.46
C VAL A 183 6.44 1.29 -3.45
N HIS A 184 6.20 1.06 -2.15
CA HIS A 184 7.22 1.23 -1.12
C HIS A 184 8.42 0.28 -1.31
N ALA A 185 8.17 -0.98 -1.68
CA ALA A 185 9.21 -1.94 -1.99
C ALA A 185 10.06 -1.51 -3.21
N SER A 186 9.43 -0.92 -4.22
CA SER A 186 10.12 -0.36 -5.37
C SER A 186 11.08 0.77 -4.99
N VAL A 187 10.59 1.75 -4.21
CA VAL A 187 11.38 2.90 -3.76
C VAL A 187 12.57 2.45 -2.90
N THR A 188 12.32 1.58 -1.91
CA THR A 188 13.37 1.07 -1.01
C THR A 188 14.40 0.20 -1.74
N ALA A 189 13.97 -0.59 -2.73
CA ALA A 189 14.87 -1.33 -3.61
C ALA A 189 15.79 -0.37 -4.39
N ALA A 190 15.23 0.68 -5.00
CA ALA A 190 16.00 1.67 -5.76
C ALA A 190 17.03 2.41 -4.88
N GLU A 191 16.67 2.75 -3.63
CA GLU A 191 17.58 3.39 -2.68
C GLU A 191 18.71 2.48 -2.19
N THR A 192 18.52 1.17 -2.26
CA THR A 192 19.52 0.18 -1.85
C THR A 192 20.30 -0.41 -3.02
N GLY A 193 20.14 0.15 -4.23
CA GLY A 193 20.84 -0.31 -5.44
C GLY A 193 20.27 -1.58 -6.07
N ARG A 194 19.11 -2.05 -5.61
CA ARG A 194 18.39 -3.22 -6.16
C ARG A 194 17.53 -2.80 -7.34
N THR A 195 18.18 -2.45 -8.45
CA THR A 195 17.53 -1.79 -9.59
C THR A 195 16.53 -2.70 -10.30
N HIS A 196 16.81 -4.01 -10.41
CA HIS A 196 15.90 -4.97 -11.02
C HIS A 196 14.62 -5.14 -10.17
N GLU A 197 14.78 -5.28 -8.86
CA GLU A 197 13.64 -5.42 -7.95
C GLU A 197 12.82 -4.13 -7.88
N ALA A 198 13.47 -2.97 -7.98
CA ALA A 198 12.78 -1.69 -8.03
C ALA A 198 11.80 -1.60 -9.20
N THR A 199 12.24 -1.95 -10.41
CA THR A 199 11.38 -1.91 -11.61
C THR A 199 10.33 -3.02 -11.58
N MET A 200 10.69 -4.21 -11.10
CA MET A 200 9.74 -5.32 -10.91
C MET A 200 8.58 -4.91 -10.00
N TRP A 201 8.85 -4.37 -8.82
CA TRP A 201 7.80 -4.00 -7.85
C TRP A 201 6.92 -2.86 -8.36
N ALA A 202 7.48 -1.88 -9.05
CA ALA A 202 6.69 -0.80 -9.65
C ALA A 202 5.75 -1.35 -10.74
N ASN A 203 6.23 -2.24 -11.61
CA ASN A 203 5.39 -2.87 -12.63
C ASN A 203 4.29 -3.75 -12.01
N GLN A 204 4.57 -4.48 -10.92
CA GLN A 204 3.54 -5.23 -10.20
C GLN A 204 2.45 -4.32 -9.61
N ALA A 205 2.82 -3.16 -9.06
CA ALA A 205 1.84 -2.17 -8.61
C ALA A 205 0.99 -1.62 -9.77
N LEU A 206 1.60 -1.40 -10.95
CA LEU A 206 0.90 -0.95 -12.16
C LEU A 206 -0.03 -2.00 -12.77
N LEU A 207 0.23 -3.29 -12.55
CA LEU A 207 -0.69 -4.36 -12.93
C LEU A 207 -1.96 -4.35 -12.07
N ASP A 208 -1.85 -3.99 -10.79
CA ASP A 208 -3.02 -3.86 -9.91
C ASP A 208 -3.81 -2.59 -10.20
N ASP A 209 -3.12 -1.47 -10.38
CA ASP A 209 -3.69 -0.14 -10.58
C ASP A 209 -2.88 0.65 -11.63
N PRO A 210 -3.28 0.57 -12.91
CA PRO A 210 -2.59 1.27 -14.00
C PRO A 210 -2.60 2.80 -13.86
N LEU A 211 -3.54 3.37 -13.09
CA LEU A 211 -3.65 4.80 -12.87
C LEU A 211 -2.87 5.29 -11.64
N ASN A 212 -2.17 4.37 -10.95
CA ASN A 212 -1.41 4.70 -9.75
C ASN A 212 -0.18 5.56 -10.06
N GLU A 213 -0.28 6.87 -9.85
CA GLU A 213 0.83 7.78 -10.13
C GLU A 213 2.09 7.47 -9.30
N ALA A 214 1.93 7.02 -8.06
CA ALA A 214 3.05 6.70 -7.20
C ALA A 214 3.85 5.49 -7.75
N ALA A 215 3.18 4.51 -8.35
CA ALA A 215 3.82 3.40 -9.03
C ALA A 215 4.57 3.83 -10.30
N TRP A 216 3.97 4.70 -11.13
CA TRP A 216 4.65 5.30 -12.28
C TRP A 216 5.87 6.11 -11.87
N THR A 217 5.74 6.89 -10.81
CA THR A 217 6.83 7.69 -10.25
C THR A 217 7.97 6.80 -9.75
N ALA A 218 7.66 5.74 -9.00
CA ALA A 218 8.65 4.79 -8.53
C ALA A 218 9.38 4.10 -9.70
N LEU A 219 8.65 3.70 -10.76
CA LEU A 219 9.25 3.12 -11.97
C LEU A 219 10.23 4.10 -12.63
N ILE A 220 9.79 5.32 -12.92
CA ILE A 220 10.58 6.31 -13.67
C ILE A 220 11.82 6.74 -12.87
N LEU A 221 11.69 6.96 -11.56
CA LEU A 221 12.83 7.27 -10.69
C LEU A 221 13.80 6.08 -10.56
N GLY A 222 13.28 4.84 -10.53
CA GLY A 222 14.11 3.64 -10.54
C GLY A 222 14.90 3.47 -11.85
N LEU A 223 14.26 3.76 -12.99
CA LEU A 223 14.90 3.77 -14.30
C LEU A 223 15.96 4.87 -14.41
N GLU A 224 15.68 6.08 -13.91
CA GLU A 224 16.65 7.17 -13.81
C GLU A 224 17.89 6.74 -13.01
N LYS A 225 17.70 6.22 -11.80
CA LYS A 225 18.79 5.76 -10.93
C LYS A 225 19.62 4.61 -11.52
N SER A 226 19.00 3.76 -12.35
CA SER A 226 19.69 2.66 -13.03
C SER A 226 20.33 3.04 -14.37
N GLY A 227 20.23 4.31 -14.79
CA GLY A 227 20.77 4.80 -16.05
C GLY A 227 19.96 4.40 -17.29
N GLN A 228 18.78 3.79 -17.13
CA GLN A 228 17.89 3.36 -18.22
C GLN A 228 17.01 4.51 -18.71
N LEU A 229 17.64 5.62 -19.08
CA LEU A 229 16.98 6.89 -19.35
C LEU A 229 15.94 6.82 -20.48
N THR A 230 16.26 6.12 -21.58
CA THR A 230 15.34 5.94 -22.72
C THR A 230 14.06 5.21 -22.31
N GLU A 231 14.16 4.20 -21.45
CA GLU A 231 12.99 3.48 -20.95
C GLU A 231 12.19 4.35 -19.96
N GLY A 232 12.87 5.20 -19.19
CA GLY A 232 12.24 6.22 -18.36
C GLY A 232 11.39 7.20 -19.17
N LEU A 233 11.91 7.68 -20.31
CA LEU A 233 11.15 8.54 -21.24
C LEU A 233 9.94 7.82 -21.84
N ARG A 234 10.11 6.56 -22.27
CA ARG A 234 9.00 5.74 -22.79
C ARG A 234 7.91 5.53 -21.76
N SER A 235 8.29 5.26 -20.52
CA SER A 235 7.36 5.07 -19.40
C SER A 235 6.56 6.34 -19.11
N PHE A 236 7.22 7.50 -19.11
CA PHE A 236 6.54 8.79 -18.94
C PHE A 236 5.53 9.06 -20.06
N SER A 237 5.93 8.86 -21.32
CA SER A 237 5.03 9.04 -22.47
C SER A 237 3.83 8.11 -22.40
N ARG A 238 4.03 6.85 -21.99
CA ARG A 238 2.92 5.89 -21.80
C ARG A 238 1.94 6.36 -20.72
N TYR A 239 2.46 6.82 -19.58
CA TYR A 239 1.62 7.35 -18.51
C TYR A 239 0.87 8.62 -18.93
N ARG A 240 1.53 9.53 -19.64
CA ARG A 240 0.91 10.76 -20.14
C ARG A 240 -0.28 10.46 -21.05
N SER A 241 -0.10 9.55 -22.01
CA SER A 241 -1.20 9.08 -22.88
C SER A 241 -2.33 8.44 -22.09
N LEU A 242 -2.03 7.70 -21.02
CA LEU A 242 -3.04 7.10 -20.16
C LEU A 242 -3.86 8.17 -19.41
N LEU A 243 -3.20 9.18 -18.84
CA LEU A 243 -3.87 10.30 -18.18
C LEU A 243 -4.74 11.09 -19.14
N ASP A 244 -4.23 11.40 -20.33
CA ASP A 244 -4.96 12.19 -21.34
C ASP A 244 -6.21 11.44 -21.83
N THR A 245 -6.15 10.11 -21.95
CA THR A 245 -7.28 9.29 -22.41
C THR A 245 -8.31 8.98 -21.32
N GLN A 246 -7.90 8.83 -20.06
CA GLN A 246 -8.80 8.36 -19.00
C GLN A 246 -9.24 9.44 -17.99
N LEU A 247 -8.40 10.45 -17.74
CA LEU A 247 -8.62 11.41 -16.64
C LEU A 247 -8.61 12.88 -17.08
N GLY A 248 -7.95 13.21 -18.20
CA GLY A 248 -7.82 14.59 -18.69
C GLY A 248 -7.01 15.51 -17.76
N CYS A 249 -6.19 14.95 -16.87
CA CYS A 249 -5.37 15.69 -15.91
C CYS A 249 -3.88 15.69 -16.28
N ALA A 250 -3.10 16.57 -15.64
CA ALA A 250 -1.66 16.64 -15.79
C ALA A 250 -0.94 15.73 -14.76
N PRO A 251 0.26 15.19 -15.09
CA PRO A 251 1.09 14.51 -14.10
C PRO A 251 1.50 15.46 -12.96
N SER A 252 1.81 14.89 -11.81
CA SER A 252 2.36 15.58 -10.64
C SER A 252 3.71 16.23 -10.93
N SER A 253 4.03 17.25 -10.14
CA SER A 253 5.31 17.96 -10.20
C SER A 253 6.52 17.06 -9.94
N VAL A 254 6.37 16.05 -9.08
CA VAL A 254 7.43 15.08 -8.79
C VAL A 254 7.80 14.31 -10.06
N LEU A 255 6.80 13.86 -10.81
CA LEU A 255 7.00 13.11 -12.04
C LEU A 255 7.53 13.98 -13.17
N LEU A 256 7.01 15.21 -13.30
CA LEU A 256 7.51 16.20 -14.27
C LEU A 256 8.98 16.58 -14.01
N ALA A 257 9.38 16.72 -12.75
CA ALA A 257 10.76 16.98 -12.37
C ALA A 257 11.68 15.81 -12.76
N ALA A 258 11.24 14.56 -12.54
CA ALA A 258 11.99 13.37 -12.96
C ALA A 258 12.14 13.32 -14.49
N HIS A 259 11.06 13.54 -15.21
CA HIS A 259 11.09 13.59 -16.67
C HIS A 259 12.07 14.64 -17.21
N SER A 260 12.05 15.85 -16.62
CA SER A 260 12.96 16.93 -17.01
C SER A 260 14.43 16.57 -16.80
N ARG A 261 14.78 15.91 -15.68
CA ARG A 261 16.15 15.44 -15.43
C ARG A 261 16.58 14.37 -16.44
N ILE A 262 15.72 13.41 -16.74
CA ILE A 262 15.99 12.35 -17.74
C ILE A 262 16.19 12.96 -19.13
N LEU A 263 15.37 13.94 -19.51
CA LEU A 263 15.53 14.66 -20.78
C LEU A 263 16.87 15.41 -20.86
N MET A 264 17.27 16.12 -19.81
CA MET A 264 18.56 16.80 -19.77
C MET A 264 19.74 15.81 -19.89
N ALA A 265 19.68 14.70 -19.16
CA ALA A 265 20.73 13.68 -19.18
C ALA A 265 20.84 12.93 -20.54
N THR A 266 19.72 12.73 -21.24
CA THR A 266 19.73 12.14 -22.59
C THR A 266 20.18 13.15 -23.64
N ALA A 267 19.77 14.40 -23.51
CA ALA A 267 20.13 15.45 -24.45
C ALA A 267 21.62 15.79 -24.36
N SER A 268 22.26 15.77 -23.17
CA SER A 268 23.72 15.92 -23.04
C SER A 268 24.53 14.85 -23.78
N SER A 269 23.93 13.69 -24.07
CA SER A 269 24.56 12.66 -24.91
C SER A 269 24.53 12.98 -26.41
N TYR A 270 23.73 13.97 -26.81
CA TYR A 270 23.61 14.48 -28.17
C TYR A 270 23.94 15.99 -28.16
N GLU A 271 25.23 16.32 -28.27
CA GLU A 271 25.82 17.64 -28.02
C GLU A 271 25.02 18.84 -28.56
N HIS A 272 24.42 18.72 -29.75
CA HIS A 272 23.61 19.77 -30.38
C HIS A 272 22.13 19.78 -29.98
N LEU A 273 21.54 18.61 -29.66
CA LEU A 273 20.15 18.49 -29.19
C LEU A 273 20.06 18.86 -27.69
N SER A 274 21.15 18.66 -26.95
CA SER A 274 21.36 19.07 -25.55
C SER A 274 20.97 20.52 -25.29
N GLU A 275 21.54 21.43 -26.09
CA GLU A 275 21.36 22.87 -25.91
C GLU A 275 19.92 23.30 -26.21
N ALA A 276 19.32 22.74 -27.26
CA ALA A 276 17.95 23.03 -27.66
C ALA A 276 16.92 22.49 -26.64
N VAL A 277 17.06 21.24 -26.19
CA VAL A 277 16.16 20.62 -25.20
C VAL A 277 16.32 21.27 -23.84
N SER A 278 17.54 21.58 -23.40
CA SER A 278 17.77 22.30 -22.13
C SER A 278 17.13 23.69 -22.14
N ALA A 279 17.27 24.44 -23.25
CA ALA A 279 16.65 25.75 -23.40
C ALA A 279 15.10 25.67 -23.36
N LEU A 280 14.51 24.69 -24.06
CA LEU A 280 13.05 24.45 -24.06
C LEU A 280 12.52 24.04 -22.68
N LEU A 281 13.24 23.20 -21.92
CA LEU A 281 12.82 22.77 -20.58
C LEU A 281 12.92 23.89 -19.55
N ILE A 282 13.98 24.70 -19.59
CA ILE A 282 14.11 25.89 -18.74
C ILE A 282 12.96 26.87 -19.01
N LEU A 283 12.57 27.03 -20.28
CA LEU A 283 11.44 27.87 -20.67
C LEU A 283 10.11 27.29 -20.17
N HIS A 284 9.89 25.98 -20.33
CA HIS A 284 8.68 25.31 -19.86
C HIS A 284 8.51 25.39 -18.34
N ASP A 285 9.55 25.09 -17.58
CA ASP A 285 9.52 25.11 -16.12
C ASP A 285 9.26 26.53 -15.57
N LYS A 286 9.83 27.58 -16.18
CA LYS A 286 9.50 28.97 -15.84
C LYS A 286 8.04 29.33 -16.16
N LEU A 287 7.51 28.86 -17.29
CA LEU A 287 6.09 29.08 -17.64
C LEU A 287 5.15 28.37 -16.64
N MET A 288 5.48 27.15 -16.22
CA MET A 288 4.68 26.40 -15.25
C MET A 288 4.73 27.01 -13.85
N ARG A 289 5.89 27.51 -13.40
CA ARG A 289 6.00 28.27 -12.13
C ARG A 289 5.24 29.59 -12.18
N ASN A 290 5.26 30.30 -13.31
CA ASN A 290 4.50 31.54 -13.50
C ASN A 290 2.98 31.28 -13.58
N ALA A 291 2.55 30.15 -14.15
CA ALA A 291 1.14 29.77 -14.17
C ALA A 291 0.60 29.38 -12.78
N ALA A 292 1.48 28.91 -11.88
CA ALA A 292 1.13 28.58 -10.49
C ALA A 292 1.08 29.80 -9.54
N GLY A 293 1.39 31.02 -10.02
CA GLY A 293 1.35 32.24 -9.23
C GLY A 293 0.47 33.32 -9.85
N GLY A 294 -0.59 33.75 -9.16
CA GLY A 294 -1.33 34.97 -9.50
C GLY A 294 -1.80 35.73 -8.25
N PRO A 295 -2.22 37.00 -8.34
CA PRO A 295 -1.98 38.00 -9.38
C PRO A 295 -1.00 39.12 -8.93
N ALA A 296 -0.35 39.74 -9.92
CA ALA A 296 0.29 41.07 -9.94
C ALA A 296 0.65 41.72 -8.57
N ARG A 297 1.89 41.48 -8.10
CA ARG A 297 2.59 42.49 -7.31
C ARG A 297 3.37 43.39 -8.28
N ARG A 298 2.87 44.63 -8.42
CA ARG A 298 3.60 45.77 -8.97
C ARG A 298 4.86 45.98 -8.15
N ASP A 299 5.95 45.39 -8.57
CA ASP A 299 7.33 45.83 -8.34
C ASP A 299 8.16 45.04 -9.34
N ALA A 300 8.39 45.63 -10.51
CA ALA A 300 9.02 44.98 -11.65
C ALA A 300 10.48 44.59 -11.34
N PRO A 301 10.85 43.30 -11.39
CA PRO A 301 12.22 42.88 -11.58
C PRO A 301 12.41 42.55 -13.06
N ASP A 302 13.14 43.43 -13.73
CA ASP A 302 13.92 43.23 -14.96
C ASP A 302 13.35 42.29 -16.05
N ASP A 303 12.36 42.81 -16.79
CA ASP A 303 11.83 42.24 -18.05
C ASP A 303 12.94 42.09 -19.13
N SER A 304 14.12 42.68 -18.93
CA SER A 304 15.27 42.52 -19.85
C SER A 304 15.89 41.13 -19.75
N ALA A 305 15.99 40.53 -18.55
CA ALA A 305 16.55 39.19 -18.37
C ALA A 305 15.63 38.12 -18.96
N ALA A 306 14.31 38.29 -18.82
CA ALA A 306 13.31 37.40 -19.43
C ALA A 306 13.36 37.47 -20.96
N ARG A 307 13.36 38.69 -21.53
CA ARG A 307 13.48 38.89 -22.98
C ARG A 307 14.83 38.43 -23.52
N ALA A 308 15.92 38.61 -22.77
CA ALA A 308 17.24 38.11 -23.14
C ALA A 308 17.27 36.57 -23.16
N THR A 309 16.63 35.92 -22.19
CA THR A 309 16.57 34.45 -22.14
C THR A 309 15.71 33.87 -23.27
N VAL A 310 14.55 34.48 -23.56
CA VAL A 310 13.69 34.10 -24.69
C VAL A 310 14.43 34.29 -26.01
N ARG A 311 15.11 35.43 -26.18
CA ARG A 311 15.92 35.71 -27.37
C ARG A 311 17.09 34.73 -27.50
N SER A 312 17.70 34.32 -26.38
CA SER A 312 18.76 33.31 -26.36
C SER A 312 18.23 31.93 -26.74
N ALA A 313 17.06 31.52 -26.25
CA ALA A 313 16.41 30.26 -26.64
C ALA A 313 16.00 30.26 -28.11
N GLU A 314 15.46 31.38 -28.60
CA GLU A 314 15.08 31.57 -30.01
C GLU A 314 16.30 31.52 -30.93
N GLN A 315 17.42 32.14 -30.53
CA GLN A 315 18.69 32.07 -31.27
C GLN A 315 19.27 30.65 -31.30
N ILE A 316 19.24 29.93 -30.17
CA ILE A 316 19.71 28.54 -30.09
C ILE A 316 18.85 27.65 -31.01
N LEU A 317 17.52 27.73 -30.91
CA LEU A 317 16.58 26.99 -31.78
C LEU A 317 16.77 27.32 -33.26
N THR A 318 16.93 28.60 -33.61
CA THR A 318 17.12 29.03 -35.00
C THR A 318 18.46 28.53 -35.56
N SER A 319 19.55 28.57 -34.76
CA SER A 319 20.86 28.05 -35.16
C SER A 319 20.85 26.53 -35.33
N PHE A 320 20.13 25.81 -34.46
CA PHE A 320 20.00 24.37 -34.51
C PHE A 320 19.23 23.93 -35.77
N LEU A 321 18.09 24.56 -36.04
CA LEU A 321 17.28 24.31 -37.24
C LEU A 321 18.07 24.60 -38.53
N ARG A 322 18.87 25.69 -38.54
CA ARG A 322 19.71 26.03 -39.70
C ARG A 322 20.77 24.96 -39.97
N ARG A 323 21.50 24.52 -38.95
CA ARG A 323 22.53 23.46 -39.09
C ARG A 323 21.94 22.10 -39.45
N ALA A 324 20.75 21.78 -38.95
CA ALA A 324 20.05 20.54 -39.32
C ALA A 324 19.61 20.54 -40.79
N CYS A 325 19.22 21.68 -41.35
CA CYS A 325 18.91 21.83 -42.77
C CYS A 325 20.14 21.81 -43.68
N GLU A 326 21.32 22.16 -43.19
CA GLU A 326 22.57 22.12 -43.96
C GLU A 326 23.23 20.73 -43.99
N ALA A 327 22.83 19.84 -43.07
CA ALA A 327 23.34 18.47 -42.95
C ALA A 327 22.48 17.41 -43.67
N ALA A 328 21.37 17.80 -44.30
CA ALA A 328 20.44 16.96 -45.06
C ALA A 328 20.56 17.21 -46.56
#